data_AF-A0A2M8TMW9-F1
#
_entry.id   AF-A0A2M8TMW9-F1
#
_cell.length_a   1.000
_cell.length_b   1.000
_cell.length_c   1.000
_cell.angle_alpha   90.00
_cell.angle_beta   90.00
_cell.angle_gamma   90.00
#
_symmetry.space_group_name_H-M   'P 1'
#
loop_
_entity.id
_entity.type
_entity.pdbx_description
1 polymer ?
#
loop_
_entity_poly.entity_id
_entity_poly.type
_entity_poly.pdbx_seq_one_letter_code
_entity_poly.pdbx_strand_id
1 'polypeptide(L)'
;MKRKALLSFILAAMATMWAGTTQAQEYYDLTIALTQVNSINCKNLSFIKGVSGTVKYDDETKTLTLENATIVGDKYKTAISSKIDGLIIKVIGKNKLQTEVGSGILYENSITITGGGTLDIECQKNCAIYANKGNLTIEDCTINAKSKEYGIAGYNGTTENLTIKNAAITAEGTEKGSICDFATLTMIGSKISEPSGAAFDPSMHCVALNGEKVTSKVVIVKDATSIEAPTVNATAVQGVYTLSGVRVSNELKDLPKGIYIVNGKKVVKQ
;
A
#
# COMPACT_ATOMS: atom_id res chain seq x y z
N MET A 1 17.93 -43.67 -78.26
CA MET A 1 18.25 -44.38 -77.00
C MET A 1 17.78 -43.57 -75.80
N LYS A 2 16.90 -44.19 -74.98
CA LYS A 2 16.72 -44.11 -73.51
C LYS A 2 16.58 -42.70 -72.86
N ARG A 3 15.38 -42.36 -72.35
CA ARG A 3 14.89 -42.49 -70.94
C ARG A 3 15.03 -41.14 -70.21
N LYS A 4 14.20 -40.65 -69.29
CA LYS A 4 12.94 -41.03 -68.58
C LYS A 4 12.59 -39.76 -67.75
N ALA A 5 11.38 -39.23 -67.81
CA ALA A 5 10.24 -39.44 -66.89
C ALA A 5 10.01 -38.29 -65.89
N LEU A 6 8.80 -37.73 -65.94
CA LEU A 6 8.11 -36.92 -64.92
C LEU A 6 8.12 -37.61 -63.54
N LEU A 7 8.00 -36.81 -62.47
CA LEU A 7 6.93 -36.94 -61.45
C LEU A 7 7.01 -35.81 -60.39
N SER A 8 5.93 -35.05 -60.27
CA SER A 8 5.63 -34.12 -59.19
C SER A 8 5.38 -34.86 -57.87
N PHE A 9 5.88 -34.33 -56.75
CA PHE A 9 5.35 -34.58 -55.40
C PHE A 9 5.58 -33.36 -54.47
N ILE A 10 4.52 -32.58 -54.32
CA ILE A 10 3.94 -31.97 -53.09
C ILE A 10 4.86 -31.83 -51.85
N LEU A 11 4.99 -30.60 -51.34
CA LEU A 11 4.64 -30.30 -49.94
C LEU A 11 4.24 -28.82 -49.76
N ALA A 12 2.93 -28.60 -49.70
CA ALA A 12 2.36 -27.39 -49.10
C ALA A 12 2.58 -27.48 -47.58
N ALA A 13 3.52 -26.72 -47.04
CA ALA A 13 3.65 -26.54 -45.60
C ALA A 13 2.58 -25.55 -45.14
N MET A 14 1.61 -26.08 -44.39
CA MET A 14 0.44 -25.42 -43.84
C MET A 14 0.78 -24.17 -43.02
N ALA A 15 -0.01 -23.13 -43.25
CA ALA A 15 -0.21 -22.04 -42.31
C ALA A 15 -0.73 -22.60 -40.97
N THR A 16 0.02 -22.39 -39.90
CA THR A 16 -0.52 -22.28 -38.54
C THR A 16 0.20 -21.13 -37.84
N MET A 17 0.03 -19.91 -38.35
CA MET A 17 0.20 -18.75 -37.48
C MET A 17 -0.91 -18.85 -36.45
N TRP A 18 -0.54 -19.33 -35.27
CA TRP A 18 -1.36 -19.29 -34.08
C TRP A 18 -1.81 -17.84 -33.94
N ALA A 19 -3.10 -17.57 -34.15
CA ALA A 19 -3.70 -16.30 -33.79
C ALA A 19 -3.67 -16.24 -32.25
N GLY A 20 -2.48 -15.95 -31.71
CA GLY A 20 -2.38 -15.45 -30.35
C GLY A 20 -3.27 -14.22 -30.34
N THR A 21 -4.34 -14.27 -29.56
CA THR A 21 -5.07 -13.07 -29.21
C THR A 21 -4.05 -12.14 -28.59
N THR A 22 -3.57 -11.16 -29.36
CA THR A 22 -2.81 -10.04 -28.83
C THR A 22 -3.79 -9.35 -27.88
N GLN A 23 -3.78 -9.73 -26.61
CA GLN A 23 -4.53 -8.98 -25.62
C GLN A 23 -3.98 -7.56 -25.62
N ALA A 24 -4.87 -6.58 -25.69
CA ALA A 24 -4.48 -5.19 -25.67
C ALA A 24 -3.68 -4.94 -24.39
N GLN A 25 -2.47 -4.41 -24.54
CA GLN A 25 -1.63 -4.05 -23.39
C GLN A 25 -2.31 -2.89 -22.66
N GLU A 26 -2.92 -3.20 -21.53
CA GLU A 26 -3.44 -2.19 -20.61
C GLU A 26 -2.29 -1.55 -19.82
N TYR A 27 -2.27 -0.22 -19.76
CA TYR A 27 -1.33 0.56 -18.97
C TYR A 27 -2.05 1.11 -17.74
N TYR A 28 -1.48 0.93 -16.57
CA TYR A 28 -2.05 1.42 -15.32
C TYR A 28 -1.42 2.75 -14.97
N ASP A 29 -2.13 3.67 -14.31
CA ASP A 29 -1.58 4.96 -13.85
C ASP A 29 -0.62 4.80 -12.64
N LEU A 30 0.37 3.94 -12.79
CA LEU A 30 1.39 3.58 -11.82
C LEU A 30 2.74 3.43 -12.53
N THR A 31 3.77 4.04 -11.96
CA THR A 31 5.16 3.84 -12.40
C THR A 31 6.03 3.45 -11.22
N ILE A 32 6.98 2.53 -11.47
CA ILE A 32 8.02 2.15 -10.52
C ILE A 32 9.37 2.54 -11.11
N ALA A 33 10.10 3.43 -10.43
CA ALA A 33 11.33 4.04 -10.94
C ALA A 33 11.18 4.53 -12.41
N LEU A 34 10.09 5.27 -12.68
CA LEU A 34 9.63 5.75 -14.00
C LEU A 34 9.35 4.68 -15.06
N THR A 35 9.30 3.40 -14.70
CA THR A 35 8.84 2.35 -15.62
C THR A 35 7.33 2.19 -15.49
N GLN A 36 6.61 2.31 -16.59
CA GLN A 36 5.16 2.16 -16.64
C GLN A 36 4.74 0.73 -16.30
N VAL A 37 3.85 0.58 -15.32
CA VAL A 37 3.23 -0.71 -15.00
C VAL A 37 2.10 -0.97 -16.00
N ASN A 38 2.01 -2.21 -16.48
CA ASN A 38 1.01 -2.66 -17.44
C ASN A 38 0.67 -4.14 -17.22
N SER A 39 -0.36 -4.62 -17.92
CA SER A 39 -0.87 -5.99 -17.84
C SER A 39 0.18 -7.09 -18.11
N ILE A 40 1.29 -6.78 -18.79
CA ILE A 40 2.36 -7.74 -19.08
C ILE A 40 3.33 -7.84 -17.89
N ASN A 41 3.68 -6.72 -17.27
CA ASN A 41 4.75 -6.66 -16.27
C ASN A 41 4.26 -6.58 -14.81
N CYS A 42 2.96 -6.34 -14.58
CA CYS A 42 2.42 -6.08 -13.24
C CYS A 42 2.71 -7.19 -12.23
N LYS A 43 2.82 -8.46 -12.66
CA LYS A 43 3.08 -9.59 -11.76
C LYS A 43 4.51 -9.69 -11.25
N ASN A 44 5.48 -9.02 -11.90
CA ASN A 44 6.88 -9.01 -11.49
C ASN A 44 7.61 -7.78 -12.05
N LEU A 45 7.94 -6.84 -11.17
CA LEU A 45 8.61 -5.58 -11.51
C LEU A 45 10.12 -5.61 -11.19
N SER A 46 10.67 -6.76 -10.76
CA SER A 46 12.08 -6.91 -10.39
C SER A 46 13.04 -6.89 -11.59
N PHE A 47 12.52 -6.87 -12.83
CA PHE A 47 13.34 -6.62 -14.04
C PHE A 47 13.81 -5.16 -14.15
N ILE A 48 13.15 -4.24 -13.43
CA ILE A 48 13.51 -2.83 -13.43
C ILE A 48 14.84 -2.65 -12.70
N LYS A 49 15.80 -2.00 -13.36
CA LYS A 49 17.11 -1.70 -12.75
C LYS A 49 16.92 -0.93 -11.43
N GLY A 50 17.53 -1.43 -10.36
CA GLY A 50 17.41 -0.84 -9.03
C GLY A 50 16.22 -1.35 -8.22
N VAL A 51 15.45 -2.29 -8.76
CA VAL A 51 14.38 -3.00 -8.03
C VAL A 51 14.86 -4.39 -7.60
N SER A 52 14.64 -4.74 -6.33
CA SER A 52 14.90 -6.07 -5.78
C SER A 52 13.81 -6.47 -4.79
N GLY A 53 13.81 -7.74 -4.37
CA GLY A 53 12.72 -8.35 -3.60
C GLY A 53 11.47 -8.56 -4.46
N THR A 54 10.31 -8.66 -3.82
CA THR A 54 9.03 -8.82 -4.51
C THR A 54 8.35 -7.47 -4.67
N VAL A 55 8.19 -7.04 -5.93
CA VAL A 55 7.38 -5.87 -6.30
C VAL A 55 6.40 -6.30 -7.38
N LYS A 56 5.11 -6.26 -7.07
CA LYS A 56 4.03 -6.65 -7.99
C LYS A 56 2.78 -5.81 -7.78
N TYR A 57 2.04 -5.57 -8.84
CA TYR A 57 0.77 -4.86 -8.85
C TYR A 57 -0.35 -5.80 -9.27
N ASP A 58 -1.46 -5.76 -8.53
CA ASP A 58 -2.71 -6.45 -8.79
C ASP A 58 -3.78 -5.40 -9.10
N ASP A 59 -4.31 -5.42 -10.32
CA ASP A 59 -5.24 -4.40 -10.78
C ASP A 59 -6.66 -4.56 -10.22
N GLU A 60 -7.12 -5.81 -10.06
CA GLU A 60 -8.45 -6.11 -9.52
C GLU A 60 -8.62 -5.53 -8.11
N THR A 61 -7.55 -5.57 -7.31
CA THR A 61 -7.52 -5.07 -5.93
C THR A 61 -6.81 -3.73 -5.79
N LYS A 62 -6.31 -3.14 -6.90
CA LYS A 62 -5.45 -1.95 -6.91
C LYS A 62 -4.31 -2.02 -5.89
N THR A 63 -3.68 -3.18 -5.75
CA THR A 63 -2.69 -3.43 -4.70
C THR A 63 -1.28 -3.56 -5.28
N LEU A 64 -0.41 -2.60 -4.95
CA LEU A 64 1.04 -2.72 -5.10
C LEU A 64 1.63 -3.41 -3.87
N THR A 65 2.09 -4.65 -4.01
CA THR A 65 2.78 -5.39 -2.94
C THR A 65 4.28 -5.13 -2.99
N LEU A 66 4.83 -4.71 -1.85
CA LEU A 66 6.26 -4.63 -1.55
C LEU A 66 6.59 -5.66 -0.47
N GLU A 67 7.35 -6.70 -0.81
CA GLU A 67 7.77 -7.71 0.16
C GLU A 67 9.29 -7.87 0.12
N ASN A 68 9.93 -7.47 1.23
CA ASN A 68 11.39 -7.37 1.35
C ASN A 68 12.04 -6.66 0.16
N ALA A 69 11.38 -5.62 -0.35
CA ALA A 69 11.70 -4.96 -1.59
C ALA A 69 12.66 -3.78 -1.41
N THR A 70 13.50 -3.53 -2.40
CA THR A 70 14.22 -2.26 -2.53
C THR A 70 13.89 -1.64 -3.89
N ILE A 71 13.60 -0.34 -3.94
CA ILE A 71 13.43 0.43 -5.18
C ILE A 71 14.34 1.65 -5.14
N VAL A 72 15.27 1.73 -6.09
CA VAL A 72 16.18 2.87 -6.26
C VAL A 72 15.75 3.72 -7.45
N GLY A 73 15.28 4.94 -7.17
CA GLY A 73 15.06 5.98 -8.18
C GLY A 73 16.30 6.84 -8.35
N ASP A 74 17.11 6.56 -9.37
CA ASP A 74 18.32 7.35 -9.64
C ASP A 74 17.99 8.72 -10.26
N LYS A 75 18.81 9.74 -9.95
CA LYS A 75 18.69 11.09 -10.51
C LYS A 75 17.31 11.71 -10.26
N TYR A 76 16.51 11.87 -11.30
CA TYR A 76 15.18 12.52 -11.29
C TYR A 76 14.02 11.54 -11.08
N LYS A 77 14.30 10.24 -10.92
CA LYS A 77 13.24 9.24 -10.83
C LYS A 77 12.58 9.24 -9.46
N THR A 78 11.26 9.35 -9.47
CA THR A 78 10.42 8.98 -8.34
C THR A 78 10.37 7.45 -8.22
N ALA A 79 10.49 6.91 -7.00
CA ALA A 79 10.48 5.46 -6.81
C ALA A 79 9.09 4.87 -7.06
N ILE A 80 8.03 5.48 -6.54
CA ILE A 80 6.63 5.09 -6.79
C ILE A 80 5.83 6.34 -7.15
N SER A 81 5.23 6.39 -8.34
CA SER A 81 4.33 7.47 -8.74
C SER A 81 2.98 6.91 -9.20
N SER A 82 1.87 7.45 -8.71
CA SER A 82 0.53 6.96 -9.07
C SER A 82 -0.55 8.02 -9.22
N LYS A 83 -1.49 7.78 -10.14
CA LYS A 83 -2.78 8.46 -10.23
C LYS A 83 -3.96 7.49 -10.06
N ILE A 84 -3.72 6.29 -9.55
CA ILE A 84 -4.77 5.31 -9.31
C ILE A 84 -5.55 5.72 -8.05
N ASP A 85 -6.86 5.92 -8.21
CA ASP A 85 -7.73 6.20 -7.07
C ASP A 85 -7.96 4.93 -6.23
N GLY A 86 -7.62 5.03 -4.94
CA GLY A 86 -7.69 3.91 -4.00
C GLY A 86 -6.54 2.92 -4.12
N LEU A 87 -5.35 3.34 -4.59
CA LEU A 87 -4.18 2.47 -4.60
C LEU A 87 -3.83 2.02 -3.16
N ILE A 88 -3.63 0.72 -3.00
CA ILE A 88 -3.11 0.11 -1.77
C ILE A 88 -1.64 -0.23 -1.98
N ILE A 89 -0.75 0.34 -1.17
CA ILE A 89 0.66 -0.07 -1.07
C ILE A 89 0.79 -1.00 0.12
N LYS A 90 0.87 -2.31 -0.14
CA LYS A 90 0.98 -3.35 0.87
C LYS A 90 2.45 -3.67 1.16
N VAL A 91 2.93 -3.29 2.33
CA VAL A 91 4.30 -3.47 2.81
C VAL A 91 4.40 -4.69 3.72
N ILE A 92 5.22 -5.67 3.32
CA ILE A 92 5.47 -6.93 4.04
C ILE A 92 6.98 -7.06 4.28
N GLY A 93 7.38 -7.48 5.48
CA GLY A 93 8.79 -7.54 5.84
C GLY A 93 9.43 -6.14 5.87
N LYS A 94 10.70 -6.03 5.46
CA LYS A 94 11.44 -4.76 5.46
C LYS A 94 11.69 -4.25 4.05
N ASN A 95 11.11 -3.10 3.72
CA ASN A 95 11.17 -2.50 2.40
C ASN A 95 11.94 -1.19 2.42
N LYS A 96 12.61 -0.85 1.31
CA LYS A 96 13.37 0.40 1.18
C LYS A 96 13.08 1.11 -0.15
N LEU A 97 12.84 2.40 -0.10
CA LEU A 97 12.85 3.30 -1.24
C LEU A 97 14.02 4.28 -1.09
N GLN A 98 14.78 4.49 -2.15
CA GLN A 98 15.88 5.45 -2.15
C GLN A 98 15.83 6.31 -3.41
N THR A 99 15.81 7.63 -3.26
CA THR A 99 15.77 8.58 -4.37
C THR A 99 16.68 9.78 -4.15
N GLU A 100 17.09 10.42 -5.25
CA GLU A 100 17.92 11.64 -5.20
C GLU A 100 17.06 12.90 -5.34
N VAL A 101 16.54 13.17 -6.54
CA VAL A 101 15.75 14.38 -6.86
C VAL A 101 14.25 14.10 -6.90
N GLY A 102 13.84 12.91 -7.35
CA GLY A 102 12.44 12.51 -7.31
C GLY A 102 11.98 12.16 -5.89
N SER A 103 10.68 12.26 -5.63
CA SER A 103 10.11 11.83 -4.35
C SER A 103 10.24 10.32 -4.16
N GLY A 104 10.20 9.84 -2.91
CA GLY A 104 10.08 8.40 -2.66
C GLY A 104 8.73 7.88 -3.19
N ILE A 105 7.65 8.51 -2.72
CA ILE A 105 6.28 8.26 -3.19
C ILE A 105 5.66 9.59 -3.63
N LEU A 106 5.08 9.62 -4.81
CA LEU A 106 4.24 10.71 -5.32
C LEU A 106 2.87 10.13 -5.71
N TYR A 107 1.79 10.80 -5.33
CA TYR A 107 0.47 10.39 -5.79
C TYR A 107 -0.47 11.58 -5.97
N GLU A 108 -1.40 11.44 -6.91
CA GLU A 108 -2.42 12.46 -7.21
C GLU A 108 -3.80 12.11 -6.64
N ASN A 109 -4.15 10.83 -6.58
CA ASN A 109 -5.40 10.33 -6.00
C ASN A 109 -5.14 9.58 -4.69
N SER A 110 -6.18 9.41 -3.86
CA SER A 110 -6.02 8.92 -2.49
C SER A 110 -5.42 7.51 -2.45
N ILE A 111 -4.47 7.29 -1.53
CA ILE A 111 -3.80 6.00 -1.36
C ILE A 111 -3.83 5.52 0.09
N THR A 112 -3.62 4.21 0.27
CA THR A 112 -3.43 3.58 1.58
C THR A 112 -2.10 2.84 1.62
N ILE A 113 -1.32 2.99 2.70
CA ILE A 113 -0.13 2.18 2.99
C ILE A 113 -0.43 1.28 4.19
N THR A 114 -0.27 -0.04 4.02
CA THR A 114 -0.64 -1.04 5.06
C THR A 114 0.19 -2.32 4.93
N GLY A 115 -0.02 -3.32 5.79
CA GLY A 115 0.49 -4.69 5.58
C GLY A 115 1.39 -5.26 6.68
N GLY A 116 1.55 -4.57 7.81
CA GLY A 116 2.31 -5.05 8.98
C GLY A 116 3.82 -4.84 8.89
N GLY A 117 4.37 -4.62 7.69
CA GLY A 117 5.79 -4.43 7.46
C GLY A 117 6.32 -3.03 7.77
N THR A 118 7.60 -2.86 7.44
CA THR A 118 8.33 -1.59 7.53
C THR A 118 8.65 -1.07 6.13
N LEU A 119 8.48 0.23 5.91
CA LEU A 119 8.91 0.95 4.71
C LEU A 119 9.86 2.09 5.09
N ASP A 120 11.13 1.92 4.77
CA ASP A 120 12.16 2.94 4.89
C ASP A 120 12.23 3.76 3.60
N ILE A 121 12.14 5.09 3.67
CA ILE A 121 12.15 5.98 2.52
C ILE A 121 13.21 7.06 2.76
N GLU A 122 14.22 7.10 1.88
CA GLU A 122 15.28 8.10 1.89
C GLU A 122 15.26 8.90 0.59
N CYS A 123 14.96 10.20 0.69
CA CYS A 123 15.03 11.15 -0.43
C CYS A 123 16.10 12.22 -0.15
N GLN A 124 16.79 12.72 -1.16
CA GLN A 124 17.84 13.73 -0.94
C GLN A 124 17.39 15.18 -1.16
N LYS A 125 16.40 15.45 -2.03
CA LYS A 125 16.06 16.82 -2.45
C LYS A 125 14.57 17.12 -2.64
N ASN A 126 13.67 16.22 -2.27
CA ASN A 126 12.22 16.44 -2.44
C ASN A 126 11.49 15.88 -1.22
N CYS A 127 10.30 15.32 -1.38
CA CYS A 127 9.58 14.67 -0.30
C CYS A 127 9.93 13.17 -0.24
N ALA A 128 10.05 12.61 0.97
CA ALA A 128 10.01 11.16 1.08
C ALA A 128 8.63 10.64 0.65
N ILE A 129 7.54 11.28 1.11
CA ILE A 129 6.18 11.05 0.63
C ILE A 129 5.54 12.39 0.27
N TYR A 130 5.00 12.50 -0.95
CA TYR A 130 4.35 13.69 -1.47
C TYR A 130 2.90 13.42 -1.87
N ALA A 131 1.96 14.06 -1.17
CA ALA A 131 0.54 14.05 -1.48
C ALA A 131 0.18 15.21 -2.43
N ASN A 132 0.14 14.95 -3.73
CA ASN A 132 -0.29 15.94 -4.70
C ASN A 132 -1.82 15.92 -4.84
N LYS A 133 -2.52 16.41 -3.79
CA LYS A 133 -3.99 16.51 -3.61
C LYS A 133 -4.71 15.30 -3.02
N GLY A 134 -4.25 14.09 -3.28
CA GLY A 134 -4.87 12.87 -2.73
C GLY A 134 -4.75 12.79 -1.20
N ASN A 135 -5.67 12.07 -0.55
CA ASN A 135 -5.54 11.77 0.88
C ASN A 135 -4.53 10.63 1.12
N LEU A 136 -3.86 10.67 2.26
CA LEU A 136 -2.98 9.59 2.73
C LEU A 136 -3.65 8.85 3.88
N THR A 137 -3.79 7.53 3.76
CA THR A 137 -4.01 6.68 4.93
C THR A 137 -2.79 5.79 5.17
N ILE A 138 -2.25 5.80 6.39
CA ILE A 138 -1.21 4.87 6.83
C ILE A 138 -1.79 4.05 7.97
N GLU A 139 -1.92 2.74 7.76
CA GLU A 139 -2.53 1.85 8.75
C GLU A 139 -1.75 0.57 8.96
N ASP A 140 -1.67 0.10 10.20
CA ASP A 140 -1.10 -1.21 10.58
C ASP A 140 0.31 -1.48 10.00
N CYS A 141 1.18 -0.47 9.94
CA CYS A 141 2.54 -0.62 9.44
C CYS A 141 3.52 0.35 10.12
N THR A 142 4.79 0.27 9.73
CA THR A 142 5.85 1.20 10.18
C THR A 142 6.43 1.95 8.99
N ILE A 143 6.47 3.29 9.05
CA ILE A 143 7.04 4.14 8.01
C ILE A 143 8.21 4.94 8.59
N ASN A 144 9.36 4.93 7.92
CA ASN A 144 10.48 5.81 8.23
C ASN A 144 10.76 6.70 7.01
N ALA A 145 10.27 7.93 7.03
CA ALA A 145 10.32 8.89 5.94
C ALA A 145 11.37 9.97 6.21
N LYS A 146 12.49 9.94 5.50
CA LYS A 146 13.58 10.91 5.65
C LYS A 146 13.85 11.63 4.34
N SER A 147 13.88 12.97 4.40
CA SER A 147 14.39 13.80 3.33
C SER A 147 15.10 15.04 3.83
N LYS A 148 15.91 15.66 2.97
CA LYS A 148 16.44 17.00 3.27
C LYS A 148 15.34 18.05 3.26
N GLU A 149 14.46 18.04 2.25
CA GLU A 149 13.40 19.04 2.15
C GLU A 149 12.21 18.66 3.04
N TYR A 150 11.41 17.69 2.61
CA TYR A 150 10.16 17.33 3.27
C TYR A 150 10.12 15.85 3.67
N GLY A 151 9.74 15.55 4.91
CA GLY A 151 9.50 14.16 5.33
C GLY A 151 8.25 13.62 4.64
N ILE A 152 7.09 14.00 5.17
CA ILE A 152 5.77 13.68 4.61
C ILE A 152 5.04 15.01 4.39
N ALA A 153 4.77 15.35 3.13
CA ALA A 153 4.15 16.63 2.80
C ALA A 153 2.95 16.48 1.87
N GLY A 154 1.96 17.34 2.04
CA GLY A 154 0.94 17.60 1.04
C GLY A 154 1.35 18.66 0.03
N TYR A 155 0.39 19.16 -0.75
CA TYR A 155 0.62 20.13 -1.81
C TYR A 155 0.69 21.55 -1.26
N ASN A 156 -0.30 21.93 -0.46
CA ASN A 156 -0.45 23.28 0.08
C ASN A 156 -1.27 23.36 1.36
N GLY A 157 -1.69 22.23 1.93
CA GLY A 157 -2.47 22.19 3.18
C GLY A 157 -3.96 22.47 3.03
N THR A 158 -4.50 22.48 1.81
CA THR A 158 -5.91 22.89 1.62
C THR A 158 -6.88 21.74 1.40
N THR A 159 -6.47 20.64 0.75
CA THR A 159 -7.40 19.58 0.32
C THR A 159 -7.07 18.19 0.87
N GLU A 160 -5.79 17.93 1.06
CA GLU A 160 -5.21 16.63 1.36
C GLU A 160 -5.20 16.39 2.86
N ASN A 161 -5.68 15.23 3.27
CA ASN A 161 -5.77 14.83 4.67
C ASN A 161 -4.82 13.66 4.94
N LEU A 162 -4.14 13.70 6.08
CA LEU A 162 -3.32 12.61 6.58
C LEU A 162 -4.07 11.87 7.68
N THR A 163 -4.32 10.58 7.48
CA THR A 163 -4.91 9.68 8.47
C THR A 163 -3.90 8.61 8.86
N ILE A 164 -3.66 8.48 10.17
CA ILE A 164 -2.75 7.48 10.75
C ILE A 164 -3.57 6.57 11.67
N LYS A 165 -3.55 5.27 11.42
CA LYS A 165 -4.28 4.28 12.23
C LYS A 165 -3.35 3.19 12.71
N ASN A 166 -3.18 3.02 14.01
CA ASN A 166 -2.37 1.94 14.59
C ASN A 166 -1.00 1.78 13.90
N ALA A 167 -0.38 2.90 13.54
CA ALA A 167 0.86 2.92 12.78
C ALA A 167 1.96 3.62 13.57
N ALA A 168 3.20 3.23 13.29
CA ALA A 168 4.39 3.89 13.81
C ALA A 168 5.06 4.65 12.66
N ILE A 169 5.37 5.93 12.87
CA ILE A 169 5.96 6.78 11.84
C ILE A 169 7.15 7.53 12.42
N THR A 170 8.27 7.51 11.72
CA THR A 170 9.34 8.49 11.87
C THR A 170 9.35 9.36 10.63
N ALA A 171 9.22 10.68 10.78
CA ALA A 171 9.28 11.62 9.67
C ALA A 171 10.33 12.70 9.95
N GLU A 172 11.25 12.93 9.01
CA GLU A 172 12.32 13.92 9.15
C GLU A 172 12.52 14.66 7.83
N GLY A 173 12.13 15.94 7.80
CA GLY A 173 12.34 16.86 6.68
C GLY A 173 13.10 18.08 7.16
N THR A 174 14.43 18.07 6.99
CA THR A 174 15.35 18.95 7.73
C THR A 174 15.32 20.42 7.33
N GLU A 175 14.84 20.74 6.13
CA GLU A 175 14.89 22.10 5.56
C GLU A 175 13.51 22.76 5.44
N LYS A 176 12.45 21.97 5.21
CA LYS A 176 11.12 22.52 4.88
C LYS A 176 9.98 22.01 5.75
N GLY A 177 10.11 20.84 6.37
CA GLY A 177 9.14 20.32 7.34
C GLY A 177 9.08 18.80 7.39
N SER A 178 8.92 18.24 8.59
CA SER A 178 8.84 16.80 8.79
C SER A 178 7.47 16.21 8.46
N ILE A 179 6.39 16.87 8.93
CA ILE A 179 5.00 16.56 8.54
C ILE A 179 4.30 17.89 8.33
N CYS A 180 3.98 18.25 7.07
CA CYS A 180 3.42 19.55 6.75
C CYS A 180 2.54 19.55 5.49
N ASP A 181 1.93 20.69 5.24
CA ASP A 181 1.11 21.00 4.08
C ASP A 181 -0.07 20.03 3.92
N PHE A 182 -0.66 19.59 5.04
CA PHE A 182 -1.93 18.86 5.06
C PHE A 182 -3.06 19.74 5.62
N ALA A 183 -4.28 19.54 5.15
CA ALA A 183 -5.46 20.20 5.70
C ALA A 183 -5.78 19.70 7.11
N THR A 184 -5.68 18.39 7.30
CA THR A 184 -5.89 17.77 8.62
C THR A 184 -4.91 16.62 8.87
N LEU A 185 -4.63 16.39 10.15
CA LEU A 185 -4.02 15.17 10.66
C LEU A 185 -5.00 14.48 11.60
N THR A 186 -5.46 13.28 11.22
CA THR A 186 -6.28 12.40 12.07
C THR A 186 -5.43 11.24 12.56
N MET A 187 -5.44 10.98 13.86
CA MET A 187 -4.75 9.84 14.47
C MET A 187 -5.73 8.97 15.24
N ILE A 188 -5.71 7.67 14.98
CA ILE A 188 -6.53 6.64 15.65
C ILE A 188 -5.57 5.56 16.15
N GLY A 189 -5.51 5.30 17.45
CA GLY A 189 -4.56 4.33 17.99
C GLY A 189 -3.08 4.69 17.78
N SER A 190 -2.79 5.97 17.55
CA SER A 190 -1.45 6.52 17.41
C SER A 190 -1.37 7.90 18.05
N LYS A 191 -0.17 8.32 18.46
CA LYS A 191 0.10 9.66 18.99
C LYS A 191 1.50 10.15 18.65
N ILE A 192 1.65 11.46 18.52
CA ILE A 192 2.96 12.11 18.45
C ILE A 192 3.65 11.93 19.81
N SER A 193 4.88 11.44 19.79
CA SER A 193 5.72 11.20 20.97
C SER A 193 6.98 12.06 20.98
N GLU A 194 7.53 12.38 19.80
CA GLU A 194 8.65 13.29 19.64
C GLU A 194 8.38 14.30 18.50
N PRO A 195 8.83 15.56 18.64
CA PRO A 195 9.32 16.14 19.89
C PRO A 195 8.19 16.30 20.93
N SER A 196 8.54 16.25 22.21
CA SER A 196 7.54 16.37 23.28
C SER A 196 6.82 17.72 23.20
N GLY A 197 5.49 17.70 23.25
CA GLY A 197 4.64 18.90 23.14
C GLY A 197 4.33 19.31 21.70
N ALA A 198 4.88 18.64 20.69
CA ALA A 198 4.49 18.89 19.31
C ALA A 198 3.08 18.38 19.03
N ALA A 199 2.33 19.16 18.27
CA ALA A 199 0.98 18.84 17.84
C ALA A 199 0.77 19.31 16.40
N PHE A 200 -0.25 18.79 15.73
CA PHE A 200 -0.68 19.35 14.46
C PHE A 200 -1.37 20.69 14.70
N ASP A 201 -0.89 21.73 14.03
CA ASP A 201 -1.48 23.06 14.01
C ASP A 201 -2.26 23.25 12.69
N PRO A 202 -3.60 23.27 12.73
CA PRO A 202 -4.42 23.45 11.53
C PRO A 202 -4.25 24.81 10.85
N SER A 203 -3.80 25.85 11.56
CA SER A 203 -3.56 27.17 10.98
C SER A 203 -2.24 27.25 10.23
N MET A 204 -1.25 26.44 10.64
CA MET A 204 0.05 26.32 9.99
C MET A 204 0.14 25.11 9.04
N HIS A 205 -0.91 24.28 8.99
CA HIS A 205 -0.98 23.06 8.20
C HIS A 205 0.20 22.10 8.45
N CYS A 206 0.72 22.01 9.68
CA CYS A 206 1.89 21.17 9.96
C CYS A 206 1.95 20.70 11.41
N VAL A 207 2.81 19.71 11.66
CA VAL A 207 3.25 19.43 13.04
C VAL A 207 4.18 20.55 13.48
N ALA A 208 3.76 21.24 14.54
CA ALA A 208 4.42 22.42 15.08
C ALA A 208 4.79 22.21 16.56
N LEU A 209 5.82 22.94 17.01
CA LEU A 209 6.23 23.04 18.40
C LEU A 209 6.50 24.51 18.70
N ASN A 210 5.90 25.05 19.77
CA ASN A 210 6.05 26.46 20.16
C ASN A 210 5.71 27.46 19.05
N GLY A 211 4.72 27.14 18.20
CA GLY A 211 4.31 27.99 17.07
C GLY A 211 5.25 27.96 15.86
N GLU A 212 6.22 27.04 15.83
CA GLU A 212 7.14 26.86 14.71
C GLU A 212 6.96 25.48 14.08
N LYS A 213 7.05 25.42 12.74
CA LYS A 213 7.01 24.16 11.98
C LYS A 213 8.19 23.27 12.38
N VAL A 214 7.91 22.01 12.71
CA VAL A 214 8.97 21.05 13.08
C VAL A 214 9.72 20.58 11.84
N THR A 215 11.03 20.85 11.80
CA THR A 215 11.98 20.32 10.79
C THR A 215 12.90 19.24 11.37
N SER A 216 12.86 19.01 12.69
CA SER A 216 13.51 17.86 13.32
C SER A 216 12.65 16.59 13.19
N LYS A 217 13.22 15.45 13.57
CA LYS A 217 12.53 14.16 13.56
C LYS A 217 11.22 14.21 14.38
N VAL A 218 10.10 13.93 13.73
CA VAL A 218 8.80 13.65 14.36
C VAL A 218 8.65 12.15 14.50
N VAL A 219 8.28 11.68 15.70
CA VAL A 219 8.02 10.27 15.99
C VAL A 219 6.58 10.10 16.44
N ILE A 220 5.84 9.31 15.70
CA ILE A 220 4.48 8.86 16.02
C ILE A 220 4.55 7.39 16.39
N VAL A 221 4.01 7.05 17.56
CA VAL A 221 3.98 5.68 18.08
C VAL A 221 2.54 5.18 18.13
N LYS A 222 2.40 3.86 18.09
CA LYS A 222 1.13 3.20 18.41
C LYS A 222 0.76 3.51 19.85
N ASP A 223 -0.49 3.89 20.07
CA ASP A 223 -1.02 4.16 21.40
C ASP A 223 -1.63 2.89 21.98
N ALA A 224 -0.86 2.19 22.81
CA ALA A 224 -1.26 0.91 23.42
C ALA A 224 -2.51 1.01 24.33
N THR A 225 -2.96 2.22 24.65
CA THR A 225 -4.17 2.49 25.45
C THR A 225 -5.43 2.66 24.60
N SER A 226 -5.30 2.76 23.29
CA SER A 226 -6.44 2.87 22.38
C SER A 226 -7.06 1.49 22.16
N ILE A 227 -8.31 1.32 22.60
CA ILE A 227 -9.11 0.14 22.25
C ILE A 227 -9.56 0.31 20.81
N GLU A 228 -9.03 -0.49 19.88
CA GLU A 228 -9.60 -0.59 18.54
C GLU A 228 -11.07 -0.98 18.66
N ALA A 229 -11.95 -0.24 17.98
CA ALA A 229 -13.30 -0.73 17.76
C ALA A 229 -13.17 -2.07 17.03
N PRO A 230 -13.77 -3.16 17.52
CA PRO A 230 -13.63 -4.48 16.91
C PRO A 230 -14.02 -4.39 15.44
N THR A 231 -13.09 -4.71 14.55
CA THR A 231 -13.39 -4.90 13.12
C THR A 231 -14.31 -6.10 13.03
N VAL A 232 -15.57 -5.86 12.63
CA VAL A 232 -16.52 -6.93 12.38
C VAL A 232 -16.07 -7.64 11.11
N ASN A 233 -15.28 -8.70 11.25
CA ASN A 233 -15.05 -9.64 10.15
C ASN A 233 -16.43 -10.21 9.75
N ALA A 234 -16.96 -9.74 8.61
CA ALA A 234 -18.29 -10.12 8.11
C ALA A 234 -18.40 -11.63 7.80
N THR A 235 -17.28 -12.34 7.77
CA THR A 235 -17.22 -13.81 7.82
C THR A 235 -17.33 -14.28 9.27
N ALA A 236 -18.55 -14.21 9.82
CA ALA A 236 -18.86 -14.97 11.03
C ALA A 236 -18.51 -16.44 10.78
N VAL A 237 -17.61 -17.01 11.58
CA VAL A 237 -17.28 -18.44 11.51
C VAL A 237 -18.57 -19.22 11.76
N GLN A 238 -19.09 -19.86 10.71
CA GLN A 238 -20.30 -20.66 10.82
C GLN A 238 -20.07 -21.82 11.79
N GLY A 239 -20.95 -21.97 12.77
CA GLY A 239 -20.78 -22.95 13.82
C GLY A 239 -21.89 -22.89 14.87
N VAL A 240 -22.06 -24.02 15.56
CA VAL A 240 -22.93 -24.15 16.72
C VAL A 240 -22.06 -24.09 17.96
N TYR A 241 -22.44 -23.28 18.93
CA TYR A 241 -21.76 -23.14 20.21
C TYR A 241 -22.74 -23.36 21.34
N THR A 242 -22.26 -23.89 22.46
CA THR A 242 -23.00 -23.86 23.73
C THR A 242 -23.17 -22.42 24.22
N LEU A 243 -24.09 -22.19 25.17
CA LEU A 243 -24.26 -20.87 25.77
C LEU A 243 -22.99 -20.35 26.48
N SER A 244 -22.10 -21.26 26.88
CA SER A 244 -20.79 -20.95 27.47
C SER A 244 -19.70 -20.67 26.42
N GLY A 245 -20.03 -20.66 25.13
CA GLY A 245 -19.08 -20.34 24.05
C GLY A 245 -18.22 -21.51 23.56
N VAL A 246 -18.46 -22.74 24.03
CA VAL A 246 -17.74 -23.94 23.54
C VAL A 246 -18.29 -24.34 22.17
N ARG A 247 -17.42 -24.45 21.17
CA ARG A 247 -17.79 -24.92 19.82
C ARG A 247 -18.23 -26.39 19.87
N VAL A 248 -19.34 -26.68 19.20
CA VAL A 248 -19.88 -28.03 19.04
C VAL A 248 -19.71 -28.46 17.59
N SER A 249 -19.23 -29.68 17.37
CA SER A 249 -18.95 -30.24 16.04
C SER A 249 -20.21 -30.62 15.26
N ASN A 250 -21.29 -30.93 15.97
CA ASN A 250 -22.52 -31.46 15.38
C ASN A 250 -23.45 -30.33 14.91
N GLU A 251 -24.32 -30.64 13.95
CA GLU A 251 -25.40 -29.75 13.56
C GLU A 251 -26.42 -29.62 14.70
N LEU A 252 -27.13 -28.47 14.76
CA LEU A 252 -28.13 -28.21 15.79
C LEU A 252 -29.15 -29.37 15.91
N LYS A 253 -29.55 -29.99 14.79
CA LYS A 253 -30.52 -31.09 14.74
C LYS A 253 -30.09 -32.36 15.49
N ASP A 254 -28.79 -32.53 15.74
CA ASP A 254 -28.22 -33.71 16.39
C ASP A 254 -27.91 -33.49 17.89
N LEU A 255 -28.12 -32.28 18.40
CA LEU A 255 -27.84 -31.92 19.79
C LEU A 255 -29.00 -32.24 20.76
N PRO A 256 -28.75 -32.40 22.07
CA PRO A 256 -29.83 -32.45 23.05
C PRO A 256 -30.69 -31.17 23.05
N LYS A 257 -31.87 -31.22 23.69
CA LYS A 257 -32.68 -30.02 23.95
C LYS A 257 -31.85 -29.03 24.78
N GLY A 258 -31.90 -27.75 24.44
CA GLY A 258 -31.06 -26.75 25.09
C GLY A 258 -30.97 -25.42 24.36
N ILE A 259 -30.13 -24.52 24.86
CA ILE A 259 -29.87 -23.20 24.29
C ILE A 259 -28.50 -23.21 23.63
N TYR A 260 -28.46 -22.81 22.36
CA TYR A 260 -27.24 -22.77 21.56
C TYR A 260 -27.08 -21.40 20.90
N ILE A 261 -25.84 -21.05 20.56
CA ILE A 261 -25.53 -19.94 19.66
C ILE A 261 -25.22 -20.54 18.28
N VAL A 262 -26.07 -20.25 17.29
CA VAL A 262 -25.91 -20.73 15.91
C VAL A 262 -25.68 -19.52 15.02
N ASN A 263 -24.50 -19.44 14.41
CA ASN A 263 -24.11 -18.33 13.53
C ASN A 263 -24.37 -16.96 14.20
N GLY A 264 -24.01 -16.84 15.48
CA GLY A 264 -24.17 -15.62 16.27
C GLY A 264 -25.57 -15.35 16.83
N LYS A 265 -26.56 -16.23 16.58
CA LYS A 265 -27.93 -16.07 17.10
C LYS A 265 -28.23 -17.11 18.18
N LYS A 266 -28.85 -16.66 19.28
CA LYS A 266 -29.39 -17.56 20.31
C LYS A 266 -30.57 -18.35 19.73
N VAL A 267 -30.50 -19.68 19.80
CA VAL A 267 -31.55 -20.61 19.34
C VAL A 267 -31.91 -21.56 20.49
N VAL A 268 -33.21 -21.75 20.71
CA VAL A 268 -33.73 -22.73 21.66
C VAL A 268 -34.11 -23.99 20.89
N LYS A 269 -33.45 -25.11 21.18
CA LYS A 269 -33.80 -26.43 20.65
C LYS A 269 -34.80 -27.10 21.60
N GLN A 270 -36.01 -27.31 21.09
CA GLN A 270 -37.10 -27.99 21.80
C GLN A 270 -37.08 -29.50 21.62
#